data_AF-A0A5J4QL45-F1
#
_entry.id   AF-A0A5J4QL45-F1
#
_cell.length_a   1.000
_cell.length_b   1.000
_cell.length_c   1.000
_cell.angle_alpha   90.00
_cell.angle_beta   90.00
_cell.angle_gamma   90.00
#
_symmetry.space_group_name_H-M   'P 1'
#
loop_
_entity.id
_entity.type
_entity.pdbx_description
1 polymer ?
#
loop_
_entity_poly.entity_id
_entity_poly.type
_entity_poly.pdbx_seq_one_letter_code
_entity_poly.pdbx_strand_id
1 'polypeptide(L)' 'TVSDIFLPVSGEVLEQNEALEANPELINSDPYGKGWLVKIKPASPNDFSTLLDVKAYRALINE' A
#
# COMPACT_ATOMS: atom_id res chain seq x y z
N THR A 1 -4.98 -6.24 17.50
CA THR A 1 -5.91 -6.77 16.47
C THR A 1 -5.12 -6.91 15.20
N VAL A 2 -5.17 -8.06 14.54
CA VAL A 2 -4.55 -8.23 13.22
C VAL A 2 -5.53 -7.64 12.21
N SER A 3 -5.07 -6.72 11.38
CA SER A 3 -5.85 -6.17 10.27
C SER A 3 -5.32 -6.79 8.99
N ASP A 4 -6.19 -7.50 8.28
CA ASP A 4 -5.85 -8.04 6.97
C ASP A 4 -5.71 -6.88 5.97
N ILE A 5 -4.64 -6.94 5.17
CA ILE A 5 -4.36 -5.94 4.13
C ILE A 5 -4.66 -6.58 2.79
N PHE A 6 -5.56 -5.95 2.03
CA PHE A 6 -5.93 -6.41 0.69
C PHE A 6 -5.10 -5.65 -0.36
N LEU A 7 -4.54 -6.40 -1.32
CA LEU A 7 -3.86 -5.79 -2.45
C LEU A 7 -4.88 -5.10 -3.37
N PRO A 8 -4.65 -3.84 -3.77
CA PRO A 8 -5.61 -3.10 -4.57
C PRO A 8 -5.63 -3.52 -6.05
N VAL A 9 -4.60 -4.24 -6.51
CA VAL A 9 -4.43 -4.68 -7.89
C VAL A 9 -3.95 -6.13 -7.94
N SER A 10 -4.24 -6.81 -9.04
CA SER A 10 -3.71 -8.16 -9.26
C SER A 10 -2.26 -8.05 -9.73
N GLY A 11 -1.38 -8.88 -9.21
CA GLY A 11 0.04 -8.78 -9.54
C GLY A 11 0.89 -9.83 -8.85
N GLU A 12 2.20 -9.72 -9.11
CA GLU A 12 3.23 -10.56 -8.52
C GLU A 12 4.03 -9.73 -7.50
N VAL A 13 4.26 -10.28 -6.31
CA VAL A 13 5.11 -9.62 -5.30
C VAL A 13 6.56 -9.76 -5.71
N LEU A 14 7.24 -8.62 -5.89
CA LEU A 14 8.66 -8.58 -6.25
C LEU A 14 9.57 -8.50 -5.04
N GLU A 15 9.15 -7.74 -4.01
CA GLU A 15 9.99 -7.42 -2.85
C GLU A 15 9.10 -7.15 -1.64
N GLN A 16 9.52 -7.60 -0.46
CA GLN A 16 8.91 -7.26 0.81
C GLN A 16 9.88 -6.39 1.62
N ASN A 17 9.35 -5.45 2.40
CA ASN A 17 10.18 -4.60 3.23
C ASN A 17 10.64 -5.32 4.50
N GLU A 18 11.81 -5.95 4.44
CA GLU A 18 12.46 -6.62 5.58
C GLU A 18 12.74 -5.64 6.75
N ALA A 19 12.83 -4.33 6.50
CA ALA A 19 13.07 -3.34 7.55
C ALA A 19 11.90 -3.26 8.55
N LEU A 20 10.68 -3.65 8.14
CA LEU A 20 9.51 -3.71 9.01
C LEU A 20 9.56 -4.88 9.99
N GLU A 21 10.32 -5.94 9.71
CA GLU A 21 10.52 -7.03 10.67
C GLU A 21 11.28 -6.55 11.90
N ALA A 22 12.30 -5.71 11.68
CA ALA A 22 13.09 -5.11 12.74
C ALA A 22 12.42 -3.86 13.36
N ASN A 23 11.69 -3.07 12.56
CA ASN A 23 11.11 -1.80 12.98
C ASN A 23 9.67 -1.63 12.46
N PRO A 24 8.69 -2.33 13.05
CA PRO A 24 7.29 -2.26 12.60
C PRO A 24 6.68 -0.88 12.78
N GLU A 25 7.21 -0.05 13.70
CA GLU A 25 6.79 1.33 13.93
C GLU A 25 7.03 2.30 12.76
N LEU A 26 7.85 1.90 11.78
CA LEU A 26 8.06 2.68 10.56
C LEU A 26 6.75 2.84 9.77
N ILE A 27 5.83 1.88 9.83
CA ILE A 27 4.52 1.99 9.18
C ILE A 27 3.69 3.14 9.76
N ASN A 28 3.86 3.45 11.04
CA ASN A 28 3.13 4.52 11.72
C ASN A 28 3.84 5.87 11.57
N SER A 29 5.18 5.86 11.56
CA SER A 29 5.99 7.09 11.53
C SER A 29 6.19 7.63 10.12
N ASP A 30 6.38 6.75 9.14
CA ASP A 30 6.67 7.12 7.75
C ASP A 30 6.02 6.13 6.77
N PRO A 31 4.68 6.10 6.67
CA PRO A 31 3.94 5.11 5.89
C PRO A 31 4.25 5.13 4.38
N TYR A 32 4.66 6.29 3.84
CA TYR A 32 4.92 6.46 2.39
C TYR A 32 6.41 6.41 2.03
N GLY A 33 7.31 6.63 2.99
CA GLY A 33 8.75 6.52 2.78
C GLY A 33 9.26 5.15 3.16
N LYS A 34 9.80 5.01 4.37
CA LYS A 34 10.43 3.76 4.85
C LYS A 34 9.43 2.69 5.28
N GLY A 35 8.18 3.05 5.51
CA GLY A 35 7.10 2.16 5.97
C GLY A 35 6.35 1.41 4.88
N TRP A 36 6.85 1.38 3.63
CA TRP A 36 6.23 0.61 2.56
C TRP A 36 6.19 -0.89 2.90
N LEU A 37 5.15 -1.60 2.47
CA LEU A 37 4.95 -3.01 2.83
C LEU A 37 5.61 -3.97 1.85
N VAL A 38 5.17 -3.89 0.59
CA VAL A 38 5.60 -4.75 -0.50
C VAL A 38 5.66 -3.96 -1.80
N LYS A 39 6.55 -4.34 -2.71
CA LYS A 39 6.55 -3.90 -4.11
C LYS A 39 5.94 -5.01 -4.93
N ILE A 40 4.99 -4.64 -5.77
CA ILE A 40 4.29 -5.57 -6.65
C ILE A 40 4.46 -5.14 -8.10
N LYS A 41 4.55 -6.13 -9.00
CA LYS A 41 4.41 -5.95 -10.43
C LYS A 41 2.93 -6.11 -10.79
N PRO A 42 2.25 -5.05 -11.22
CA PRO A 42 0.86 -5.13 -11.65
C PRO A 42 0.74 -6.06 -12.85
N ALA A 43 -0.26 -6.93 -12.84
CA ALA A 43 -0.56 -7.83 -13.94
C ALA A 43 -1.20 -7.06 -15.12
N SER A 44 -1.96 -6.00 -14.83
CA SER A 44 -2.65 -5.19 -15.83
C SER A 44 -2.62 -3.71 -15.47
N PRO A 45 -2.33 -2.82 -16.43
CA PRO A 45 -2.42 -1.37 -16.20
C PRO A 45 -3.87 -0.88 -16.00
N ASN A 46 -4.87 -1.68 -16.38
CA ASN A 46 -6.28 -1.32 -16.15
C ASN A 46 -6.68 -1.37 -14.67
N ASP A 47 -5.93 -2.11 -13.84
CA ASP A 47 -6.22 -2.21 -12.40
C ASP A 47 -6.00 -0.87 -11.68
N PHE A 48 -5.25 0.06 -12.28
CA PHE A 48 -5.07 1.40 -11.74
C PHE A 48 -6.28 2.31 -11.96
N SER A 49 -7.13 2.02 -12.94
CA SER A 49 -8.29 2.85 -13.29
C SER A 49 -9.39 2.81 -12.23
N THR A 50 -9.41 1.77 -11.39
CA THR A 50 -10.35 1.63 -10.27
C THR A 50 -9.84 2.28 -8.99
N LEU A 51 -8.58 2.72 -8.96
CA LEU A 51 -7.99 3.35 -7.79
C LEU A 51 -8.42 4.79 -7.67
N LEU A 52 -8.52 5.25 -6.43
CA LEU A 52 -8.86 6.62 -6.12
C LEU A 52 -7.61 7.50 -6.27
N ASP A 53 -7.78 8.67 -6.89
CA ASP A 53 -6.78 9.72 -6.80
C ASP A 53 -6.80 10.39 -5.41
N VAL A 54 -5.84 11.27 -5.14
CA VAL A 54 -5.71 11.94 -3.84
C VAL A 54 -6.98 12.72 -3.46
N LYS A 55 -7.67 13.34 -4.43
CA LYS A 55 -8.86 14.14 -4.18
C LYS A 55 -10.05 13.25 -3.84
N ALA A 56 -10.25 12.18 -4.60
CA ALA A 56 -11.31 11.21 -4.39
C ALA A 56 -11.13 10.47 -3.05
N TYR A 57 -9.88 10.16 -2.67
CA TYR A 57 -9.60 9.55 -1.37
C TYR A 57 -9.91 10.49 -0.20
N ARG A 58 -9.50 11.77 -0.27
CA ARG A 58 -9.84 12.77 0.76
C ARG A 58 -11.35 12.96 0.91
N ALA A 59 -12.07 13.04 -0.21
CA ALA A 59 -13.52 13.12 -0.20
C ALA A 59 -14.18 11.87 0.44
N LEU A 60 -13.60 10.68 0.29
CA LEU A 60 -14.10 9.46 0.92
C LEU A 60 -13.96 9.48 2.45
N ILE A 61 -12.84 10.01 2.95
CA ILE A 61 -12.57 10.10 4.40
C ILE A 61 -13.11 11.38 5.05
N ASN A 62 -13.83 12.21 4.29
CA ASN A 62 -14.32 13.52 4.70
C ASN A 62 -13.23 14.46 5.25
N GLU A 63 -12.05 14.45 4.63
CA GLU A 63 -10.98 15.45 4.84
C GLU A 63 -10.94 16.55 3.78
#